data_AF-A0A3D9B2J9-F1
#
_entry.id   AF-A0A3D9B2J9-F1
#
_cell.length_a   1.000
_cell.length_b   1.000
_cell.length_c   1.000
_cell.angle_alpha   90.00
_cell.angle_beta   90.00
_cell.angle_gamma   90.00
#
_symmetry.space_group_name_H-M   'P 1'
#
loop_
_entity.id
_entity.type
_entity.pdbx_description
1 polymer ?
#
loop_
_entity_poly.entity_id
_entity_poly.type
_entity_poly.pdbx_seq_one_letter_code
_entity_poly.pdbx_strand_id
1 'polypeptide(L)'
;MKTFIIFTFFILGCFAFTGCKSKVIPGETKEKIIIQKEIVKDTVLTIEKDSSFYSAYIDCVNGKPVLKENLKTTGNVFKNKAGRVLAVPNVSLQNGILTVNCQKEAERKFFTWREKFLQEWNTDIKQVPVPIPLTKFQKLKMAIGSAVFWLVTVGGCLVGIAYLIRFIIRKKLLK
;
A
#
# COMPACT_ATOMS: atom_id res chain seq x y z
N MET A 1 -44.18 25.19 41.01
CA MET A 1 -43.89 24.99 39.57
C MET A 1 -42.67 25.78 39.10
N LYS A 2 -42.58 27.10 39.33
CA LYS A 2 -41.42 27.91 38.89
C LYS A 2 -40.07 27.39 39.40
N THR A 3 -39.95 27.05 40.68
CA THR A 3 -38.70 26.51 41.27
C THR A 3 -38.28 25.15 40.71
N PHE A 4 -39.23 24.24 40.48
CA PHE A 4 -38.96 22.94 39.86
C PHE A 4 -38.49 23.07 38.39
N ILE A 5 -39.11 23.96 37.62
CA ILE A 5 -38.72 24.21 36.22
C ILE A 5 -37.31 24.80 36.13
N ILE A 6 -36.98 25.74 37.02
CA ILE A 6 -35.64 26.35 37.09
C ILE A 6 -34.59 25.28 37.45
N PHE A 7 -34.90 24.38 38.39
CA PHE A 7 -33.98 23.32 38.80
C PHE A 7 -33.70 22.31 37.67
N THR A 8 -34.73 21.93 36.90
CA THR A 8 -34.56 21.03 35.74
C THR A 8 -33.74 21.68 34.62
N PHE A 9 -33.96 22.97 34.33
CA PHE A 9 -33.15 23.72 33.36
C PHE A 9 -31.69 23.88 33.82
N PHE A 10 -31.47 24.06 35.13
CA PHE A 10 -30.12 24.16 35.70
C PHE A 10 -29.34 22.85 35.56
N ILE A 11 -29.97 21.70 35.87
CA ILE A 11 -29.33 20.39 35.71
C ILE A 11 -29.06 20.05 34.25
N LEU A 12 -30.00 20.34 33.34
CA LEU A 12 -29.79 20.14 31.90
C LEU A 12 -28.66 21.01 31.35
N GLY A 13 -28.54 22.26 31.84
CA GLY A 13 -27.43 23.15 31.53
C GLY A 13 -26.07 22.59 32.00
N CYS A 14 -25.99 22.08 33.23
CA CYS A 14 -24.76 21.47 33.75
C CYS A 14 -24.30 20.26 32.93
N PHE A 15 -25.21 19.44 32.39
CA PHE A 15 -24.85 18.33 31.50
C PHE A 15 -24.29 18.81 30.15
N ALA A 16 -24.83 19.88 29.58
CA ALA A 16 -24.40 20.43 28.29
C ALA A 16 -22.99 21.03 28.32
N PHE A 17 -22.52 21.52 29.48
CA PHE A 17 -21.18 22.10 29.63
C PHE A 17 -20.07 21.07 29.91
N THR A 18 -20.40 19.79 30.12
CA THR A 18 -19.39 18.71 30.22
C THR A 18 -18.95 18.20 28.84
N GLY A 19 -18.53 19.13 27.98
CA GLY A 19 -17.90 18.79 26.71
C GLY A 19 -16.58 18.06 26.94
N CYS A 20 -16.59 16.73 26.90
CA CYS A 20 -15.36 15.95 26.86
C CYS A 20 -14.61 16.31 25.57
N LYS A 21 -13.40 16.86 25.68
CA LYS A 21 -12.45 16.87 24.55
C LYS A 21 -12.26 15.43 24.11
N SER A 22 -12.84 15.07 22.96
CA SER A 22 -12.60 13.79 22.31
C SER A 22 -11.10 13.72 22.01
N LYS A 23 -10.37 12.91 22.77
CA LYS A 23 -9.00 12.55 22.43
C LYS A 23 -9.09 11.80 21.10
N VAL A 24 -8.40 12.30 20.08
CA VAL A 24 -8.32 11.63 18.78
C VAL A 24 -7.90 10.19 19.05
N ILE A 25 -8.74 9.24 18.61
CA ILE A 25 -8.52 7.81 18.80
C ILE A 25 -7.14 7.49 18.23
N PRO A 26 -6.17 7.01 19.03
CA PRO A 26 -4.88 6.65 18.49
C PRO A 26 -5.07 5.40 17.63
N GLY A 27 -4.94 5.62 16.32
CA GLY A 27 -4.53 4.67 15.31
C GLY A 27 -5.35 3.39 15.23
N GLU A 28 -6.13 3.26 14.15
CA GLU A 28 -6.30 1.97 13.49
C GLU A 28 -4.96 1.22 13.57
N THR A 29 -4.91 0.12 14.31
CA THR A 29 -3.73 -0.75 14.27
C THR A 29 -3.75 -1.37 12.89
N LYS A 30 -2.99 -0.77 11.97
CA LYS A 30 -2.88 -1.18 10.58
C LYS A 30 -2.10 -2.48 10.52
N GLU A 31 -2.76 -3.60 10.81
CA GLU A 31 -2.18 -4.91 10.55
C GLU A 31 -2.07 -5.08 9.03
N LYS A 32 -0.82 -5.04 8.54
CA LYS A 32 -0.47 -5.20 7.13
C LYS A 32 -0.54 -6.69 6.79
N ILE A 33 -1.71 -7.18 6.38
CA ILE A 33 -1.85 -8.54 5.87
C ILE A 33 -1.36 -8.55 4.41
N ILE A 34 -0.13 -9.00 4.18
CA ILE A 34 0.41 -9.19 2.82
C ILE A 34 -0.09 -10.55 2.31
N ILE A 35 -1.14 -10.55 1.49
CA ILE A 35 -1.59 -11.76 0.80
C ILE A 35 -0.72 -11.93 -0.44
N GLN A 36 0.39 -12.66 -0.31
CA GLN A 36 1.28 -12.95 -1.42
C GLN A 36 0.72 -14.15 -2.20
N LYS A 37 -0.07 -13.88 -3.25
CA LYS A 37 -0.55 -14.92 -4.17
C LYS A 37 0.56 -15.19 -5.20
N GLU A 38 1.33 -16.25 -5.00
CA GLU A 38 2.32 -16.69 -5.98
C GLU A 38 1.61 -17.29 -7.20
N ILE A 39 1.43 -16.48 -8.24
CA ILE A 39 0.90 -16.93 -9.52
C ILE A 39 2.10 -17.36 -10.36
N VAL A 40 2.36 -18.67 -10.39
CA VAL A 40 3.36 -19.27 -11.30
C VAL A 40 2.83 -19.12 -12.72
N LYS A 41 3.53 -18.33 -13.54
CA LYS A 41 3.21 -18.13 -14.96
C LYS A 41 4.27 -18.80 -15.82
N ASP A 42 3.87 -19.82 -16.58
CA ASP A 42 4.74 -20.46 -17.56
C ASP A 42 4.82 -19.61 -18.82
N THR A 43 5.70 -18.61 -18.82
CA THR A 43 5.91 -17.73 -19.98
C THR A 43 7.06 -18.26 -20.83
N VAL A 44 6.77 -18.66 -22.07
CA VAL A 44 7.81 -19.03 -23.04
C VAL A 44 8.47 -17.76 -23.57
N LEU A 45 9.75 -17.55 -23.22
CA LEU A 45 10.54 -16.43 -23.72
C LEU A 45 11.13 -16.76 -25.09
N THR A 46 10.51 -16.25 -26.15
CA THR A 46 11.06 -16.31 -27.51
C THR A 46 12.14 -15.25 -27.67
N ILE A 47 13.41 -15.67 -27.70
CA ILE A 47 14.55 -14.78 -27.91
C ILE A 47 14.89 -14.80 -29.41
N GLU A 48 14.96 -13.63 -30.05
CA GLU A 48 15.42 -13.52 -31.43
C GLU A 48 16.87 -14.00 -31.58
N LYS A 49 17.19 -14.62 -32.72
CA LYS A 49 18.57 -15.01 -33.02
C LYS A 49 19.41 -13.73 -33.22
N ASP A 50 20.52 -13.65 -32.49
CA ASP A 50 21.47 -12.53 -32.59
C ASP A 50 22.86 -13.03 -33.01
N SER A 51 23.64 -12.17 -33.65
CA SER A 51 24.98 -12.48 -34.14
C SER A 51 25.92 -11.29 -33.94
N SER A 52 27.07 -11.50 -33.31
CA SER A 52 28.16 -10.53 -33.26
C SER A 52 29.33 -10.98 -34.13
N PHE A 53 30.12 -10.03 -34.63
CA PHE A 53 31.19 -10.27 -35.59
C PHE A 53 32.51 -9.64 -35.13
N TYR A 54 33.60 -10.41 -35.23
CA TYR A 54 34.97 -9.99 -34.92
C TYR A 54 35.91 -10.36 -36.07
N SER A 55 36.78 -9.43 -36.45
CA SER A 55 37.79 -9.60 -37.50
C SER A 55 39.11 -8.92 -37.10
N ALA A 56 40.20 -9.67 -37.16
CA ALA A 56 41.56 -9.19 -36.86
C ALA A 56 42.58 -9.94 -37.72
N TYR A 57 43.73 -9.30 -37.94
CA TYR A 57 44.88 -9.96 -38.57
C TYR A 57 45.74 -10.65 -37.52
N ILE A 58 46.31 -11.79 -37.91
CA ILE A 58 47.34 -12.49 -37.13
C ILE A 58 48.69 -12.08 -37.69
N ASP A 59 49.45 -11.34 -36.89
CA ASP A 59 50.81 -10.92 -37.20
C ASP A 59 51.81 -11.84 -36.46
N CYS A 60 53.03 -11.97 -36.98
CA CYS A 60 54.06 -12.78 -36.36
C CYS A 60 55.16 -11.86 -35.84
N VAL A 61 55.23 -11.71 -34.51
CA VAL A 61 56.26 -10.89 -33.85
C VAL A 61 57.19 -11.83 -33.08
N ASN A 62 58.46 -11.87 -33.46
CA ASN A 62 59.48 -12.71 -32.82
C ASN A 62 59.12 -14.21 -32.78
N GLY A 63 58.55 -14.73 -33.88
CA GLY A 63 58.13 -16.13 -34.00
C GLY A 63 56.89 -16.51 -33.19
N LYS A 64 56.23 -15.54 -32.54
CA LYS A 64 54.98 -15.74 -31.80
C LYS A 64 53.82 -15.05 -32.54
N PRO A 65 52.67 -15.71 -32.70
CA PRO A 65 51.51 -15.09 -33.33
C PRO A 65 50.87 -14.10 -32.35
N VAL A 66 50.55 -12.90 -32.84
CA VAL A 66 49.96 -11.78 -32.08
C VAL A 66 48.76 -11.23 -32.87
N LEU A 67 47.67 -10.91 -32.18
CA LEU A 67 46.50 -10.27 -32.79
C LEU A 67 46.75 -8.78 -32.98
N LYS A 68 46.57 -8.29 -34.20
CA LYS A 68 46.65 -6.86 -34.52
C LYS A 68 45.24 -6.34 -34.80
N GLU A 69 44.74 -5.53 -33.88
CA GLU A 69 43.42 -4.92 -34.04
C GLU A 69 43.42 -3.96 -35.23
N ASN A 70 42.33 -3.99 -36.00
CA ASN A 70 42.11 -3.11 -37.14
C ASN A 70 41.82 -1.67 -36.64
N LEU A 71 42.87 -0.96 -36.20
CA LEU A 71 42.84 0.45 -35.83
C LEU A 71 42.76 1.32 -37.10
N LYS A 72 41.55 1.39 -37.65
CA LYS A 72 41.03 2.37 -38.63
C LYS A 72 41.58 2.35 -40.08
N THR A 73 40.60 2.42 -40.98
CA THR A 73 40.56 3.26 -42.20
C THR A 73 41.59 3.02 -43.32
N THR A 74 41.47 1.92 -44.06
CA THR A 74 41.65 1.95 -45.53
C THR A 74 41.19 0.63 -46.16
N GLY A 75 40.16 0.69 -47.01
CA GLY A 75 39.79 -0.36 -47.98
C GLY A 75 39.26 -1.69 -47.42
N ASN A 76 37.97 -1.99 -47.64
CA ASN A 76 37.38 -3.34 -47.64
C ASN A 76 37.71 -4.32 -46.49
N VAL A 77 38.07 -3.87 -45.29
CA VAL A 77 38.23 -4.74 -44.10
C VAL A 77 36.99 -4.66 -43.21
N PHE A 78 36.38 -5.81 -42.92
CA PHE A 78 35.19 -5.93 -42.07
C PHE A 78 35.46 -5.37 -40.67
N LYS A 79 34.67 -4.37 -40.25
CA LYS A 79 34.76 -3.78 -38.90
C LYS A 79 34.10 -4.71 -37.88
N ASN A 80 34.67 -4.77 -36.66
CA ASN A 80 34.04 -5.43 -35.53
C ASN A 80 32.65 -4.85 -35.29
N LYS A 81 31.63 -5.72 -35.18
CA LYS A 81 30.24 -5.32 -35.04
C LYS A 81 29.59 -6.05 -33.87
N ALA A 82 29.05 -5.27 -32.94
CA ALA A 82 28.19 -5.80 -31.89
C ALA A 82 26.86 -6.27 -32.48
N GLY A 83 26.30 -7.33 -31.90
CA GLY A 83 24.93 -7.74 -32.16
C GLY A 83 23.94 -6.78 -31.51
N ARG A 84 22.65 -7.14 -31.53
CA ARG A 84 21.59 -6.38 -30.85
C ARG A 84 21.71 -6.47 -29.33
N VAL A 85 22.13 -7.63 -28.83
CA VAL A 85 22.25 -8.00 -27.42
C VAL A 85 23.64 -8.56 -27.12
N LEU A 86 24.30 -9.16 -28.11
CA LEU A 86 25.65 -9.69 -28.00
C LEU A 86 26.69 -8.57 -28.11
N ALA A 87 27.56 -8.48 -27.10
CA ALA A 87 28.73 -7.62 -27.18
C ALA A 87 29.70 -8.10 -28.27
N VAL A 88 30.63 -7.22 -28.67
CA VAL A 88 31.76 -7.63 -29.51
C VAL A 88 32.53 -8.73 -28.78
N PRO A 89 32.82 -9.88 -29.43
CA PRO A 89 33.56 -10.97 -28.80
C PRO A 89 34.91 -10.50 -28.28
N ASN A 90 35.24 -10.91 -27.05
CA ASN A 90 36.57 -10.68 -26.49
C ASN A 90 37.48 -11.82 -26.96
N VAL A 91 38.49 -11.48 -27.75
CA VAL A 91 39.37 -12.45 -28.40
C VAL A 91 40.77 -12.29 -27.84
N SER A 92 41.34 -13.37 -27.33
CA SER A 92 42.72 -13.42 -26.86
C SER A 92 43.48 -14.55 -27.56
N LEU A 93 44.72 -14.27 -27.92
CA LEU A 93 45.63 -15.24 -28.52
C LEU A 93 46.81 -15.41 -27.56
N GLN A 94 46.88 -16.55 -26.89
CA GLN A 94 47.95 -16.88 -25.94
C GLN A 94 48.53 -18.24 -26.29
N ASN A 95 49.86 -18.31 -26.45
CA ASN A 95 50.58 -19.54 -26.76
C ASN A 95 50.05 -20.29 -28.01
N GLY A 96 49.57 -19.55 -29.02
CA GLY A 96 49.00 -20.13 -30.25
C GLY A 96 47.56 -20.61 -30.11
N ILE A 97 46.93 -20.49 -28.94
CA ILE A 97 45.52 -20.82 -28.72
C ILE A 97 44.69 -19.54 -28.83
N LEU A 98 43.72 -19.55 -29.75
CA LEU A 98 42.74 -18.50 -29.92
C LEU A 98 41.53 -18.76 -29.01
N THR A 99 41.34 -17.92 -28.01
CA THR A 99 40.18 -17.97 -27.12
C THR A 99 39.20 -16.88 -27.52
N VAL A 100 37.95 -17.26 -27.84
CA VAL A 100 36.88 -16.35 -28.23
C VAL A 100 35.79 -16.40 -27.16
N ASN A 101 35.63 -15.31 -26.41
CA ASN A 101 34.61 -15.18 -25.38
C ASN A 101 33.47 -14.28 -25.86
N CYS A 102 32.27 -14.85 -25.98
CA CYS A 102 31.06 -14.11 -26.28
C CYS A 102 30.30 -13.81 -24.99
N GLN A 103 30.00 -12.53 -24.74
CA GLN A 103 29.20 -12.10 -23.59
C GLN A 103 27.81 -11.67 -24.04
N LYS A 104 26.80 -12.14 -23.32
CA LYS A 104 25.40 -11.74 -23.48
C LYS A 104 24.90 -11.12 -22.17
N GLU A 105 24.21 -9.99 -22.24
CA GLU A 105 23.53 -9.43 -21.07
C GLU A 105 22.39 -10.35 -20.58
N ALA A 106 22.24 -10.45 -19.26
CA ALA A 106 21.39 -11.46 -18.62
C ALA A 106 19.89 -11.08 -18.64
N GLU A 107 19.26 -11.20 -19.80
CA GLU A 107 17.82 -10.87 -20.00
C GLU A 107 16.89 -11.69 -19.09
N ARG A 108 17.16 -12.99 -18.91
CA ARG A 108 16.28 -13.88 -18.11
C ARG A 108 16.16 -13.44 -16.66
N LYS A 109 17.27 -13.03 -16.04
CA LYS A 109 17.27 -12.57 -14.64
C LYS A 109 16.51 -11.24 -14.49
N PHE A 110 16.60 -10.37 -15.49
CA PHE A 110 15.87 -9.10 -15.52
C PHE A 110 14.35 -9.31 -15.57
N PHE A 111 13.86 -10.25 -16.38
CA PHE A 111 12.42 -10.56 -16.44
C PHE A 111 11.88 -11.07 -15.10
N THR A 112 12.55 -12.05 -14.49
CA THR A 112 12.15 -12.57 -13.17
C THR A 112 12.18 -11.50 -12.10
N TRP A 113 13.21 -10.64 -12.09
CA TRP A 113 13.28 -9.52 -11.16
C TRP A 113 12.13 -8.52 -11.37
N ARG A 114 11.84 -8.16 -12.62
CA ARG A 114 10.76 -7.21 -12.98
C ARG A 114 9.40 -7.73 -12.52
N GLU A 115 9.12 -9.01 -12.71
CA GLU A 115 7.87 -9.62 -12.27
C GLU A 115 7.72 -9.59 -10.75
N LYS A 116 8.77 -9.95 -10.01
CA LYS A 116 8.78 -9.85 -8.54
C LYS A 116 8.52 -8.41 -8.07
N PHE A 117 9.20 -7.45 -8.68
CA PHE A 117 9.02 -6.03 -8.36
C PHE A 117 7.59 -5.56 -8.64
N LEU A 118 7.02 -5.90 -9.80
CA LEU A 118 5.63 -5.57 -10.11
C LEU A 118 4.64 -6.24 -9.15
N GLN A 119 4.89 -7.47 -8.70
CA GLN A 119 4.06 -8.14 -7.70
C GLN A 119 4.12 -7.41 -6.36
N GLU A 120 5.31 -7.03 -5.88
CA GLU A 120 5.48 -6.27 -4.64
C GLU A 120 4.72 -4.94 -4.69
N TRP A 121 4.80 -4.21 -5.80
CA TRP A 121 4.08 -2.94 -5.97
C TRP A 121 2.56 -3.09 -6.05
N ASN A 122 2.07 -4.18 -6.62
CA ASN A 122 0.63 -4.47 -6.70
C ASN A 122 0.07 -5.13 -5.43
N THR A 123 0.86 -5.31 -4.36
CA THR A 123 0.30 -5.75 -3.07
C THR A 123 -0.50 -4.61 -2.44
N ASP A 124 -1.78 -4.54 -2.81
CA ASP A 124 -2.75 -3.68 -2.15
C ASP A 124 -2.80 -4.02 -0.67
N ILE A 125 -2.30 -3.10 0.16
CA ILE A 125 -2.40 -3.18 1.62
C ILE A 125 -3.86 -2.93 1.97
N LYS A 126 -4.66 -4.00 2.01
CA LYS A 126 -6.01 -3.93 2.59
C LYS A 126 -5.89 -3.69 4.08
N GLN A 127 -6.10 -2.44 4.49
CA GLN A 127 -6.24 -2.07 5.89
C GLN A 127 -7.58 -2.62 6.37
N VAL A 128 -7.54 -3.65 7.21
CA VAL A 128 -8.75 -4.17 7.86
C VAL A 128 -9.02 -3.31 9.09
N PRO A 129 -10.17 -2.62 9.18
CA PRO A 129 -10.50 -1.85 10.37
C PRO A 129 -10.75 -2.82 11.53
N VAL A 130 -9.81 -2.89 12.47
CA VAL A 130 -9.99 -3.65 13.70
C VAL A 130 -10.86 -2.83 14.65
N PRO A 131 -12.06 -3.32 15.04
CA PRO A 131 -12.91 -2.59 15.98
C PRO A 131 -12.26 -2.59 17.36
N ILE A 132 -11.91 -1.40 17.86
CA ILE A 132 -11.34 -1.24 19.19
C ILE A 132 -12.43 -1.60 20.23
N PRO A 133 -12.19 -2.57 21.12
CA PRO A 133 -13.19 -2.94 22.13
C PRO A 133 -13.37 -1.80 23.13
N LEU A 134 -14.64 -1.41 23.37
CA LEU A 134 -14.99 -0.38 24.36
C LEU A 134 -14.51 -0.78 25.76
N THR A 135 -13.78 0.12 26.43
CA THR A 135 -13.34 -0.09 27.82
C THR A 135 -14.56 -0.23 28.74
N LYS A 136 -14.45 -1.04 29.80
CA LYS A 136 -15.53 -1.23 30.81
C LYS A 136 -16.08 0.10 31.35
N PHE A 137 -15.20 1.09 31.54
CA PHE A 137 -15.56 2.43 32.02
C PHE A 137 -16.40 3.23 31.01
N GLN A 138 -16.14 3.06 29.71
CA GLN A 138 -16.91 3.72 28.65
C GLN A 138 -18.32 3.11 28.57
N LYS A 139 -18.44 1.78 28.70
CA LYS A 139 -19.73 1.10 28.77
C LYS A 139 -20.57 1.56 29.96
N LEU A 140 -19.94 1.75 31.13
CA LEU A 140 -20.61 2.26 32.33
C LEU A 140 -21.14 3.68 32.12
N LYS A 141 -20.35 4.58 31.53
CA LYS A 141 -20.80 5.96 31.23
C LYS A 141 -21.97 5.99 30.24
N MET A 142 -21.94 5.16 29.19
CA MET A 142 -23.05 5.04 28.25
C MET A 142 -24.33 4.53 28.94
N ALA A 143 -24.20 3.55 29.84
CA ALA A 143 -25.34 3.02 30.60
C ALA A 143 -25.96 4.08 31.53
N ILE A 144 -25.14 4.86 32.24
CA ILE A 144 -25.61 5.94 33.11
C ILE A 144 -26.32 7.03 32.29
N GLY A 145 -25.74 7.46 31.16
CA GLY A 145 -26.36 8.44 30.28
C GLY A 145 -27.70 7.97 29.71
N SER A 146 -27.78 6.69 29.31
CA SER A 146 -29.01 6.08 28.81
C SER A 146 -30.10 6.01 29.88
N ALA A 147 -29.75 5.64 31.11
CA ALA A 147 -30.69 5.58 32.23
C ALA A 147 -31.28 6.96 32.58
N VAL A 148 -30.45 8.01 32.56
CA VAL A 148 -30.92 9.39 32.80
C VAL A 148 -31.86 9.86 31.70
N PHE A 149 -31.56 9.54 30.43
CA PHE A 149 -32.44 9.91 29.30
C PHE A 149 -33.81 9.23 29.40
N TRP A 150 -33.85 7.96 29.76
CA TRP A 150 -35.09 7.23 30.00
C TRP A 150 -35.92 7.81 31.16
N LEU A 151 -35.27 8.20 32.25
CA LEU A 151 -35.96 8.82 33.39
C LEU A 151 -36.56 10.18 33.03
N VAL A 152 -35.85 11.02 32.28
CA VAL A 152 -36.36 12.33 31.86
C VAL A 152 -37.50 12.20 30.85
N THR A 153 -37.38 11.29 29.88
CA THR A 153 -38.41 11.10 28.84
C THR A 153 -39.69 10.50 29.42
N VAL A 154 -39.60 9.43 30.21
CA VAL A 154 -40.77 8.77 30.82
C VAL A 154 -41.37 9.64 31.93
N GLY A 155 -40.54 10.21 32.79
CA GLY A 155 -40.99 11.11 33.86
C GLY A 155 -41.64 12.38 33.32
N GLY A 156 -41.05 13.00 32.29
CA GLY A 156 -41.61 14.17 31.62
C GLY A 156 -42.94 13.88 30.92
N CYS A 157 -43.06 12.71 30.29
CA CYS A 157 -44.29 12.31 29.60
C CYS A 157 -45.45 12.09 30.59
N LEU A 158 -45.20 11.42 31.72
CA LEU A 158 -46.22 11.21 32.76
C LEU A 158 -46.70 12.52 33.38
N VAL A 159 -45.79 13.46 33.64
CA VAL A 159 -46.15 14.78 34.16
C VAL A 159 -46.93 15.60 33.12
N GLY A 160 -46.55 15.52 31.85
CA GLY A 160 -47.27 16.16 30.75
C GLY A 160 -48.69 15.63 30.60
N ILE A 161 -48.88 14.30 30.67
CA ILE A 161 -50.20 13.67 30.61
C ILE A 161 -51.06 14.07 31.82
N ALA A 162 -50.49 14.07 33.04
CA ALA A 162 -51.21 14.51 34.24
C ALA A 162 -51.62 15.99 34.17
N TYR A 163 -50.80 16.85 33.55
CA TYR A 163 -51.12 18.26 33.33
C TYR A 163 -52.25 18.42 32.30
N LEU A 164 -52.23 17.67 31.20
CA LEU A 164 -53.31 17.67 30.20
C LEU A 164 -54.64 17.19 30.78
N ILE A 165 -54.62 16.13 31.59
CA ILE A 165 -55.82 15.65 32.29
C ILE A 165 -56.38 16.73 33.24
N ARG A 166 -55.52 17.37 34.05
CA ARG A 166 -55.93 18.47 34.93
C ARG A 166 -56.46 19.69 34.15
N PHE A 167 -55.87 19.99 32.99
CA PHE A 167 -56.31 21.08 32.12
C PHE A 167 -57.70 20.80 31.53
N ILE A 168 -57.95 19.58 31.07
CA ILE A 168 -59.26 19.15 30.54
C ILE A 168 -60.34 19.23 31.63
N ILE A 169 -60.04 18.78 32.86
CA ILE A 169 -60.97 18.85 34.00
C ILE A 169 -61.30 20.30 34.37
N ARG A 170 -60.29 21.19 34.45
CA ARG A 170 -60.51 22.62 34.73
C ARG A 170 -61.34 23.31 33.66
N LYS A 171 -61.14 22.99 32.38
CA LYS A 171 -61.91 23.56 31.27
C LYS A 171 -63.39 23.13 31.31
N LYS A 172 -63.68 21.93 31.83
CA LYS A 172 -65.06 21.43 32.02
C LYS A 172 -65.79 22.07 33.22
N LEU A 173 -65.07 22.58 34.23
CA LEU A 173 -65.65 23.22 35.42
C LEU A 173 -65.88 24.73 35.28
N LEU A 174 -65.34 25.35 34.22
CA LEU A 174 -65.44 26.79 33.92
C LEU A 174 -66.49 27.10 32.84
N LYS A 175 -67.40 26.17 32.58
CA LYS A 175 -68.51 26.26 31.63
C LYS A 175 -69.79 25.84 32.33
#